data_AF-A0A9P5RTR1-F1
#
_entry.id   AF-A0A9P5RTR1-F1
#
_cell.length_a   1.000
_cell.length_b   1.000
_cell.length_c   1.000
_cell.angle_alpha   90.00
_cell.angle_beta   90.00
_cell.angle_gamma   90.00
#
_symmetry.space_group_name_H-M   'P 1'
#
loop_
_entity.id
_entity.type
_entity.pdbx_description
1 polymer ?
#
loop_
_entity_poly.entity_id
_entity_poly.type
_entity_poly.pdbx_seq_one_letter_code
_entity_poly.pdbx_strand_id
1 'polypeptide(L)'
;MSTSMTLFVVISGETISESFPIDISNYKTVGHLKQLIKEANPTSLSDIDARRLKIWHVDISFTGSDVLKHRWWQQRTNTSTKHLHQRETSTSAPSSAIRSAATAIMSNSLITLFVIIDHESIADAFPIDVDPSMTVGHLKQLIKRENPRSVNGFDARKLRLWHINIPYAHDRGYEDTIRLREVYGRCLLAPYLTLEDLFGTKPDGRNIHVLVELPERQRGIMFSISLTAAVVPDPVGLAIAVSMEHESTGPVAELGNVEFAQ
;
A
#
# COMPACT_ATOMS: atom_id res chain seq x y z
N MET A 1 -9.75 31.91 10.97
CA MET A 1 -9.59 30.44 11.11
C MET A 1 -9.44 29.87 9.72
N SER A 2 -8.31 29.24 9.39
CA SER A 2 -8.14 28.57 8.09
C SER A 2 -8.76 27.18 8.20
N THR A 3 -9.91 26.97 7.57
CA THR A 3 -10.53 25.65 7.47
C THR A 3 -9.85 24.90 6.30
N SER A 4 -9.08 23.87 6.60
CA SER A 4 -8.59 22.90 5.61
C SER A 4 -9.66 21.86 5.31
N MET A 5 -9.67 21.36 4.08
CA MET A 5 -10.41 20.18 3.66
C MET A 5 -9.44 19.20 3.01
N THR A 6 -9.75 17.91 3.10
CA THR A 6 -9.02 16.86 2.39
C THR A 6 -9.85 16.43 1.18
N LEU A 7 -9.27 16.53 -0.01
CA LEU A 7 -9.85 16.03 -1.26
C LEU A 7 -9.17 14.73 -1.66
N PHE A 8 -9.94 13.71 -2.01
CA PHE A 8 -9.41 12.49 -2.61
C PHE A 8 -9.41 12.60 -4.12
N VAL A 9 -8.23 12.56 -4.71
CA VAL A 9 -8.04 12.72 -6.16
C VAL A 9 -7.67 11.37 -6.76
N VAL A 10 -8.32 11.03 -7.88
CA VAL A 10 -8.01 9.86 -8.72
C VAL A 10 -7.57 10.37 -10.08
N ILE A 11 -6.51 9.79 -10.66
CA ILE A 11 -6.10 10.07 -12.04
C ILE A 11 -6.94 9.20 -12.99
N SER A 12 -7.39 9.78 -14.10
CA SER A 12 -8.16 9.03 -15.10
C SER A 12 -7.35 7.84 -15.63
N GLY A 13 -8.00 6.67 -15.70
CA GLY A 13 -7.36 5.40 -16.07
C GLY A 13 -6.75 4.62 -14.89
N GLU A 14 -6.73 5.21 -13.70
CA GLU A 14 -6.27 4.56 -12.47
C GLU A 14 -7.41 4.02 -11.62
N THR A 15 -7.07 3.14 -10.68
CA THR A 15 -8.05 2.58 -9.73
C THR A 15 -8.27 3.53 -8.56
N ILE A 16 -9.43 3.46 -7.92
CA ILE A 16 -9.72 4.32 -6.76
C ILE A 16 -8.83 3.97 -5.54
N SER A 17 -8.25 2.77 -5.51
CA SER A 17 -7.23 2.39 -4.51
C SER A 17 -5.92 3.19 -4.65
N GLU A 18 -5.70 3.79 -5.82
CA GLU A 18 -4.63 4.74 -6.12
C GLU A 18 -5.10 6.20 -5.93
N SER A 19 -6.29 6.43 -5.37
CA SER A 19 -6.63 7.79 -4.93
C SER A 19 -5.67 8.27 -3.84
N PHE A 20 -5.47 9.58 -3.79
CA PHE A 20 -4.58 10.21 -2.82
C PHE A 20 -5.19 11.48 -2.25
N PRO A 21 -4.92 11.76 -0.96
CA PRO A 21 -5.41 12.96 -0.31
C PRO A 21 -4.61 14.18 -0.76
N ILE A 22 -5.33 15.28 -0.94
CA ILE A 22 -4.79 16.62 -1.06
C ILE A 22 -5.45 17.47 0.01
N ASP A 23 -4.67 17.90 0.98
CA ASP A 23 -5.09 18.89 1.96
C ASP A 23 -5.01 20.28 1.34
N ILE A 24 -6.13 20.98 1.32
CA ILE A 24 -6.24 22.29 0.73
C ILE A 24 -7.15 23.17 1.58
N SER A 25 -6.78 24.43 1.77
CA SER A 25 -7.67 25.37 2.46
C SER A 25 -8.88 25.71 1.59
N ASN A 26 -10.04 25.87 2.21
CA ASN A 26 -11.31 26.13 1.52
C ASN A 26 -11.37 27.44 0.70
N TYR A 27 -10.43 28.36 0.90
CA TYR A 27 -10.32 29.61 0.13
C TYR A 27 -9.33 29.52 -1.05
N LYS A 28 -8.63 28.39 -1.24
CA LYS A 28 -7.70 28.20 -2.35
C LYS A 28 -8.45 27.86 -3.64
N THR A 29 -7.89 28.31 -4.77
CA THR A 29 -8.51 28.14 -6.09
C THR A 29 -8.19 26.77 -6.70
N VAL A 30 -8.93 26.39 -7.76
CA VAL A 30 -8.63 25.19 -8.57
C VAL A 30 -7.22 25.25 -9.17
N GLY A 31 -6.67 26.45 -9.42
CA GLY A 31 -5.27 26.60 -9.84
C GLY A 31 -4.28 26.09 -8.79
N HIS A 32 -4.52 26.40 -7.51
CA HIS A 32 -3.70 25.87 -6.41
C HIS A 32 -3.88 24.35 -6.29
N LEU A 33 -5.11 23.84 -6.42
CA LEU A 33 -5.37 22.40 -6.41
C LEU A 33 -4.60 21.66 -7.52
N LYS A 34 -4.59 22.20 -8.74
CA LYS A 34 -3.83 21.63 -9.87
C LYS A 34 -2.33 21.53 -9.55
N GLN A 35 -1.79 22.55 -8.90
CA GLN A 35 -0.39 22.56 -8.50
C GLN A 35 -0.10 21.51 -7.43
N LEU A 36 -0.94 21.43 -6.38
CA LEU A 36 -0.83 20.40 -5.33
C LEU A 36 -0.94 18.98 -5.89
N ILE A 37 -1.85 18.73 -6.85
CA ILE A 37 -1.98 17.43 -7.53
C ILE A 37 -0.68 17.05 -8.24
N LYS A 38 -0.06 17.99 -8.93
CA LYS A 38 1.22 17.76 -9.63
C LYS A 38 2.35 17.50 -8.63
N GLU A 39 2.46 18.32 -7.58
CA GLU A 39 3.47 18.21 -6.54
C GLU A 39 3.39 16.87 -5.80
N ALA A 40 2.18 16.37 -5.54
CA ALA A 40 1.97 15.06 -4.91
C ALA A 40 2.37 13.88 -5.82
N ASN A 41 2.49 14.10 -7.13
CA ASN A 41 2.64 13.05 -8.14
C ASN A 41 3.70 13.38 -9.20
N PRO A 42 4.94 13.65 -8.78
CA PRO A 42 5.98 14.15 -9.67
C PRO A 42 6.40 13.14 -10.74
N THR A 43 6.25 11.84 -10.49
CA THR A 43 6.66 10.80 -11.44
C THR A 43 5.66 10.70 -12.58
N SER A 44 4.38 10.53 -12.24
CA SER A 44 3.32 10.27 -13.22
C SER A 44 2.84 11.52 -13.95
N LEU A 45 3.12 12.71 -13.41
CA LEU A 45 2.72 14.00 -14.01
C LEU A 45 3.95 14.85 -14.38
N SER A 46 5.11 14.21 -14.57
CA SER A 46 6.38 14.87 -14.88
C SER A 46 6.30 15.70 -16.17
N ASP A 47 5.65 15.17 -17.20
CA ASP A 47 5.50 15.74 -18.54
C ASP A 47 4.28 16.67 -18.71
N ILE A 48 3.40 16.73 -17.70
CA ILE A 48 2.17 17.52 -17.75
C ILE A 48 2.32 18.79 -16.93
N ASP A 49 2.12 19.94 -17.56
CA ASP A 49 2.00 21.22 -16.85
C ASP A 49 0.69 21.26 -16.04
N ALA A 50 0.77 21.68 -14.77
CA ALA A 50 -0.39 21.77 -13.88
C ALA A 50 -1.56 22.53 -14.52
N ARG A 51 -1.31 23.59 -15.31
CA ARG A 51 -2.38 24.36 -15.97
C ARG A 51 -3.20 23.52 -16.96
N ARG A 52 -2.57 22.49 -17.56
CA ARG A 52 -3.16 21.58 -18.56
C ARG A 52 -4.01 20.47 -17.94
N LEU A 53 -3.95 20.27 -16.62
CA LEU A 53 -4.80 19.31 -15.94
C LEU A 53 -6.27 19.68 -16.12
N LYS A 54 -7.09 18.70 -16.52
CA LYS A 54 -8.55 18.79 -16.49
C LYS A 54 -9.03 18.08 -15.23
N ILE A 55 -9.78 18.79 -14.39
CA ILE A 55 -10.30 18.27 -13.13
C ILE A 55 -11.82 18.20 -13.23
N TRP A 56 -12.37 17.07 -12.79
CA TRP A 56 -13.80 16.83 -12.73
C TRP A 56 -14.19 16.57 -11.28
N HIS A 57 -15.30 17.15 -10.84
CA HIS A 57 -15.92 16.75 -9.59
C HIS A 57 -16.70 15.46 -9.83
N VAL A 58 -16.47 14.45 -9.00
CA VAL A 58 -17.14 13.15 -9.08
C VAL A 58 -17.65 12.79 -7.69
N ASP A 59 -18.86 12.22 -7.64
CA ASP A 59 -19.41 11.63 -6.42
C ASP A 59 -19.27 10.11 -6.53
N ILE A 60 -18.29 9.55 -5.82
CA ILE A 60 -18.00 8.12 -5.82
C ILE A 60 -18.15 7.63 -4.39
N SER A 61 -19.24 6.91 -4.14
CA SER A 61 -19.49 6.26 -2.86
C SER A 61 -18.93 4.84 -2.87
N PHE A 62 -18.14 4.50 -1.86
CA PHE A 62 -17.65 3.13 -1.66
C PHE A 62 -18.70 2.31 -0.92
N THR A 63 -19.45 1.49 -1.64
CA THR A 63 -20.43 0.58 -1.04
C THR A 63 -19.80 -0.80 -0.79
N GLY A 64 -19.65 -1.12 0.49
CA GLY A 64 -19.65 -2.51 0.96
C GLY A 64 -18.31 -3.24 0.96
N SER A 65 -17.81 -3.71 -0.19
CA SER A 65 -16.79 -4.80 -0.25
C SER A 65 -15.57 -4.57 0.65
N ASP A 66 -14.90 -3.44 0.51
CA ASP A 66 -13.57 -3.27 1.10
C ASP A 66 -13.63 -2.85 2.57
N VAL A 67 -14.64 -2.05 2.93
CA VAL A 67 -14.97 -1.72 4.33
C VAL A 67 -15.51 -2.95 5.07
N LEU A 68 -16.31 -3.79 4.41
CA LEU A 68 -16.80 -5.04 4.99
C LEU A 68 -15.66 -6.05 5.17
N LYS A 69 -14.78 -6.25 4.18
CA LYS A 69 -13.58 -7.11 4.36
C LYS A 69 -12.75 -6.68 5.57
N HIS A 70 -12.59 -5.37 5.76
CA HIS A 70 -11.89 -4.84 6.93
C HIS A 70 -12.63 -5.09 8.25
N ARG A 71 -13.94 -4.82 8.31
CA ARG A 71 -14.76 -5.07 9.53
C ARG A 71 -14.77 -6.56 9.90
N TRP A 72 -14.87 -7.44 8.89
CA TRP A 72 -14.80 -8.89 9.06
C TRP A 72 -13.44 -9.33 9.59
N TRP A 73 -12.36 -8.65 9.20
CA TRP A 73 -11.02 -8.88 9.74
C TRP A 73 -10.89 -8.49 11.21
N GLN A 74 -11.31 -7.28 11.59
CA GLN A 74 -11.26 -6.81 12.99
C GLN A 74 -12.01 -7.74 13.95
N GLN A 75 -13.13 -8.31 13.51
CA GLN A 75 -13.93 -9.21 14.33
C GLN A 75 -13.23 -10.56 14.59
N ARG A 76 -12.40 -11.01 13.65
CA ARG A 76 -11.69 -12.31 13.71
C ARG A 76 -10.39 -12.25 14.52
N THR A 77 -9.71 -11.11 14.52
CA THR A 77 -8.47 -10.92 15.30
C THR A 77 -8.74 -10.55 16.77
N ASN A 78 -9.79 -9.77 17.04
CA ASN A 78 -10.20 -9.43 18.42
C ASN A 78 -10.81 -10.59 19.22
N THR A 79 -11.23 -11.69 18.56
CA THR A 79 -11.75 -12.87 19.25
C THR A 79 -10.63 -13.81 19.72
N SER A 80 -9.45 -13.77 19.09
CA SER A 80 -8.30 -14.60 19.49
C SER A 80 -7.55 -14.05 20.71
N THR A 81 -7.60 -12.73 20.95
CA THR A 81 -6.93 -12.07 22.08
C THR A 81 -7.72 -12.12 23.39
N LYS A 82 -9.00 -12.54 23.37
CA LYS A 82 -9.82 -12.66 24.58
C LYS A 82 -9.60 -13.95 25.38
N HIS A 83 -8.88 -14.93 24.85
CA HIS A 83 -8.74 -16.24 25.51
C HIS A 83 -7.63 -16.32 26.56
N LEU A 84 -6.87 -15.24 26.80
CA LEU A 84 -5.77 -15.23 27.76
C LEU A 84 -5.84 -14.00 28.66
N HIS A 85 -6.85 -13.97 29.55
CA HIS A 85 -6.83 -13.41 30.92
C HIS A 85 -8.28 -13.25 31.40
N GLN A 86 -8.93 -14.37 31.76
CA GLN A 86 -10.11 -14.30 32.62
C GLN A 86 -9.67 -14.68 34.03
N ARG A 87 -9.38 -13.66 34.84
CA ARG A 87 -9.60 -13.72 36.28
C ARG A 87 -10.26 -12.41 36.67
N GLU A 88 -11.59 -12.49 36.75
CA GLU A 88 -12.49 -11.43 37.17
C GLU A 88 -12.35 -11.21 38.68
N THR A 89 -12.30 -9.94 39.10
CA THR A 89 -12.83 -9.54 40.40
C THR A 89 -13.60 -8.24 40.20
N SER A 90 -14.92 -8.41 40.16
CA SER A 90 -15.97 -7.39 40.20
C SER A 90 -15.87 -6.58 41.50
N THR A 91 -16.09 -5.26 41.46
CA THR A 91 -16.84 -4.50 42.49
C THR A 91 -17.22 -3.11 41.94
N SER A 92 -18.43 -2.71 42.32
CA SER A 92 -19.35 -1.68 41.85
C SER A 92 -18.93 -0.20 41.89
N ALA A 93 -19.47 0.58 40.94
CA ALA A 93 -19.60 2.06 40.93
C ALA A 93 -20.78 2.53 41.86
N PRO A 94 -21.12 3.84 42.07
CA PRO A 94 -21.22 4.91 41.04
C PRO A 94 -20.96 6.40 41.47
N SER A 95 -21.12 7.31 40.47
CA SER A 95 -21.51 8.74 40.57
C SER A 95 -20.46 9.75 41.08
N SER A 96 -20.32 11.01 40.62
CA SER A 96 -20.82 11.82 39.50
C SER A 96 -20.09 13.17 39.53
N ALA A 97 -19.94 13.82 38.38
CA ALA A 97 -19.71 15.27 38.14
C ALA A 97 -18.43 15.96 38.67
N ILE A 98 -17.68 16.59 37.74
CA ILE A 98 -17.48 18.05 37.69
C ILE A 98 -17.13 18.43 36.24
N ARG A 99 -17.87 19.40 35.71
CA ARG A 99 -17.59 20.08 34.43
C ARG A 99 -16.28 20.85 34.58
N SER A 100 -15.36 20.69 33.65
CA SER A 100 -14.30 21.68 33.45
C SER A 100 -14.15 21.94 31.96
N ALA A 101 -14.80 23.02 31.51
CA ALA A 101 -14.52 23.67 30.25
C ALA A 101 -13.15 24.35 30.40
N ALA A 102 -12.12 23.70 29.91
CA ALA A 102 -10.83 24.31 29.64
C ALA A 102 -10.38 23.78 28.27
N THR A 103 -10.55 24.63 27.27
CA THR A 103 -9.85 24.69 25.99
C THR A 103 -9.12 23.41 25.59
N ALA A 104 -9.74 22.64 24.69
CA ALA A 104 -9.13 21.51 24.01
C ALA A 104 -7.88 21.98 23.23
N ILE A 105 -6.73 21.96 23.90
CA ILE A 105 -5.49 21.61 23.24
C ILE A 105 -5.72 20.15 22.89
N MET A 106 -6.07 19.87 21.63
CA MET A 106 -6.11 18.50 21.12
C MET A 106 -4.68 17.98 21.23
N SER A 107 -4.35 17.35 22.36
CA SER A 107 -3.18 16.52 22.51
C SER A 107 -3.40 15.33 21.61
N ASN A 108 -3.09 15.52 20.33
CA ASN A 108 -3.22 14.49 19.34
C ASN A 108 -2.17 13.42 19.67
N SER A 109 -2.64 12.34 20.30
CA SER A 109 -1.78 11.26 20.71
C SER A 109 -1.38 10.52 19.45
N LEU A 110 -0.14 10.75 19.01
CA LEU A 110 0.42 10.02 17.88
C LEU A 110 0.39 8.53 18.19
N ILE A 111 0.07 7.73 17.17
CA ILE A 111 0.22 6.29 17.21
C ILE A 111 1.46 5.90 16.42
N THR A 112 2.18 4.87 16.86
CA THR A 112 3.32 4.34 16.13
C THR A 112 2.88 3.11 15.33
N LEU A 113 3.05 3.14 14.01
CA LEU A 113 2.81 1.99 13.15
C LEU A 113 4.16 1.42 12.68
N PHE A 114 4.31 0.11 12.81
CA PHE A 114 5.45 -0.62 12.23
C PHE A 114 5.12 -1.04 10.80
N VAL A 115 5.96 -0.59 9.87
CA VAL A 115 5.80 -0.77 8.43
C VAL A 115 6.94 -1.63 7.90
N ILE A 116 6.63 -2.57 7.01
CA ILE A 116 7.62 -3.38 6.28
C ILE A 116 7.33 -3.31 4.77
N ILE A 117 8.36 -3.32 3.93
CA ILE A 117 8.21 -3.44 2.48
C ILE A 117 8.16 -4.92 2.10
N ASP A 118 7.32 -5.29 1.13
CA ASP A 118 7.27 -6.65 0.61
C ASP A 118 8.66 -7.11 0.13
N HIS A 119 9.01 -8.37 0.41
CA HIS A 119 10.33 -8.95 0.16
C HIS A 119 11.52 -8.38 0.98
N GLU A 120 11.27 -7.59 2.03
CA GLU A 120 12.30 -7.21 3.02
C GLU A 120 12.28 -8.13 4.26
N SER A 121 13.36 -8.05 5.05
CA SER A 121 13.50 -8.80 6.29
C SER A 121 12.62 -8.20 7.39
N ILE A 122 12.15 -9.02 8.34
CA ILE A 122 11.46 -8.53 9.55
C ILE A 122 12.30 -7.47 10.28
N ALA A 123 13.62 -7.64 10.31
CA ALA A 123 14.55 -6.69 10.91
C ALA A 123 14.57 -5.31 10.22
N ASP A 124 14.12 -5.22 8.96
CA ASP A 124 14.08 -3.97 8.19
C ASP A 124 12.77 -3.20 8.41
N ALA A 125 11.84 -3.74 9.21
CA ALA A 125 10.62 -3.02 9.58
C ALA A 125 10.95 -1.73 10.34
N PHE A 126 10.26 -0.65 9.99
CA PHE A 126 10.54 0.69 10.51
C PHE A 126 9.29 1.32 11.14
N PRO A 127 9.44 2.09 12.23
CA PRO A 127 8.34 2.80 12.85
C PRO A 127 7.99 4.08 12.09
N ILE A 128 6.70 4.42 12.07
CA ILE A 128 6.21 5.74 11.65
C ILE A 128 5.24 6.23 12.73
N ASP A 129 5.54 7.41 13.30
CA ASP A 129 4.62 8.11 14.18
C ASP A 129 3.63 8.93 13.36
N VAL A 130 2.34 8.68 13.58
CA VAL A 130 1.26 9.24 12.77
C VAL A 130 0.11 9.71 13.63
N ASP A 131 -0.56 10.75 13.15
CA ASP A 131 -1.83 11.21 13.71
C ASP A 131 -2.93 10.19 13.36
N PRO A 132 -3.68 9.63 14.33
CA PRO A 132 -4.72 8.65 14.05
C PRO A 132 -5.85 9.21 13.16
N SER A 133 -6.07 10.53 13.15
CA SER A 133 -7.05 11.17 12.27
C SER A 133 -6.61 11.27 10.80
N MET A 134 -5.32 11.07 10.52
CA MET A 134 -4.84 10.99 9.14
C MET A 134 -5.40 9.76 8.42
N THR A 135 -5.38 9.81 7.10
CA THR A 135 -5.86 8.69 6.28
C THR A 135 -4.73 7.79 5.80
N VAL A 136 -5.07 6.59 5.31
CA VAL A 136 -4.13 5.67 4.67
C VAL A 136 -3.35 6.35 3.53
N GLY A 137 -4.01 7.22 2.77
CA GLY A 137 -3.33 7.96 1.70
C GLY A 137 -2.25 8.93 2.22
N HIS A 138 -2.45 9.50 3.41
CA HIS A 138 -1.39 10.27 4.09
C HIS A 138 -0.26 9.34 4.54
N LEU A 139 -0.61 8.17 5.10
CA LEU A 139 0.38 7.16 5.48
C LEU A 139 1.26 6.75 4.28
N LYS A 140 0.70 6.61 3.07
CA LYS A 140 1.51 6.37 1.85
C LYS A 140 2.55 7.46 1.61
N GLN A 141 2.19 8.74 1.79
CA GLN A 141 3.10 9.87 1.63
C GLN A 141 4.20 9.87 2.71
N LEU A 142 3.84 9.53 3.94
CA LEU A 142 4.78 9.41 5.06
C LEU A 142 5.79 8.28 4.82
N ILE A 143 5.33 7.08 4.43
CA ILE A 143 6.18 5.95 4.05
C ILE A 143 7.20 6.37 2.99
N LYS A 144 6.76 7.10 1.97
CA LYS A 144 7.65 7.60 0.90
C LYS A 144 8.75 8.52 1.43
N ARG A 145 8.43 9.35 2.44
CA ARG A 145 9.38 10.27 3.06
C ARG A 145 10.36 9.56 3.99
N GLU A 146 9.88 8.59 4.78
CA GLU A 146 10.71 7.90 5.77
C GLU A 146 11.61 6.82 5.14
N ASN A 147 11.16 6.15 4.08
CA ASN A 147 11.96 5.14 3.37
C ASN A 147 12.12 5.45 1.88
N PRO A 148 12.79 6.56 1.51
CA PRO A 148 12.94 6.96 0.11
C PRO A 148 13.78 5.97 -0.69
N ARG A 149 14.65 5.17 -0.05
CA ARG A 149 15.54 4.23 -0.74
C ARG A 149 14.75 3.08 -1.37
N SER A 150 13.87 2.44 -0.61
CA SER A 150 13.10 1.28 -1.09
C SER A 150 11.96 1.69 -2.04
N VAL A 151 11.39 2.90 -1.85
CA VAL A 151 10.21 3.36 -2.61
C VAL A 151 10.55 4.39 -3.71
N ASN A 152 11.83 4.66 -3.96
CA ASN A 152 12.23 5.64 -4.97
C ASN A 152 11.68 5.27 -6.36
N GLY A 153 11.33 6.29 -7.15
CA GLY A 153 10.82 6.11 -8.52
C GLY A 153 9.33 5.79 -8.61
N PHE A 154 8.61 5.73 -7.47
CA PHE A 154 7.16 5.58 -7.45
C PHE A 154 6.49 6.79 -6.80
N ASP A 155 5.36 7.23 -7.34
CA ASP A 155 4.47 8.14 -6.63
C ASP A 155 3.83 7.41 -5.44
N ALA A 156 3.68 8.10 -4.30
CA ALA A 156 3.15 7.50 -3.08
C ALA A 156 1.80 6.80 -3.32
N ARG A 157 0.96 7.36 -4.20
CA ARG A 157 -0.35 6.81 -4.54
C ARG A 157 -0.31 5.40 -5.12
N LYS A 158 0.80 5.04 -5.79
CA LYS A 158 1.03 3.73 -6.41
C LYS A 158 1.38 2.63 -5.41
N LEU A 159 1.77 2.99 -4.19
CA LEU A 159 2.03 2.02 -3.13
C LEU A 159 0.73 1.35 -2.70
N ARG A 160 0.73 0.01 -2.58
CA ARG A 160 -0.40 -0.75 -2.04
C ARG A 160 -0.09 -1.11 -0.60
N LEU A 161 -0.93 -0.64 0.32
CA LEU A 161 -0.76 -0.86 1.75
C LEU A 161 -1.70 -1.97 2.19
N TRP A 162 -1.16 -2.92 2.94
CA TRP A 162 -1.89 -4.05 3.46
C TRP A 162 -1.88 -4.01 4.98
N HIS A 163 -3.06 -4.09 5.57
CA HIS A 163 -3.19 -4.36 6.99
C HIS A 163 -2.78 -5.80 7.25
N ILE A 164 -1.80 -5.96 8.14
CA ILE A 164 -1.31 -7.25 8.61
C ILE A 164 -1.24 -7.23 10.14
N ASN A 165 -1.10 -8.40 10.75
CA ASN A 165 -0.88 -8.51 12.18
C ASN A 165 0.09 -9.66 12.43
N ILE A 166 1.38 -9.37 12.26
CA ILE A 166 2.45 -10.35 12.44
C ILE A 166 3.11 -10.05 13.77
N PRO A 167 2.95 -10.91 14.79
CA PRO A 167 3.63 -10.72 16.06
C PRO A 167 5.12 -10.96 15.91
N TYR A 168 5.91 -10.16 16.61
CA TYR A 168 7.36 -10.31 16.75
C TYR A 168 7.78 -11.70 17.26
N ALA A 169 6.92 -12.36 18.02
CA ALA A 169 7.13 -13.70 18.58
C ALA A 169 6.60 -14.83 17.68
N HIS A 170 6.32 -14.56 16.40
CA HIS A 170 6.04 -15.63 15.45
C HIS A 170 7.29 -16.51 15.30
N ASP A 171 7.13 -17.80 15.01
CA ASP A 171 8.20 -18.81 14.93
C ASP A 171 9.28 -18.52 13.85
N ARG A 172 9.21 -17.35 13.21
CA ARG A 172 10.11 -16.83 12.19
C ARG A 172 11.25 -16.05 12.85
N GLY A 173 12.48 -16.27 12.37
CA GLY A 173 13.66 -15.53 12.84
C GLY A 173 13.69 -14.09 12.34
N TYR A 174 14.50 -13.22 12.96
CA TYR A 174 14.68 -11.82 12.53
C TYR A 174 15.15 -11.64 11.10
N GLU A 175 15.83 -12.64 10.55
CA GLU A 175 16.38 -12.64 9.20
C GLU A 175 15.37 -13.15 8.16
N ASP A 176 14.19 -13.60 8.60
CA ASP A 176 13.19 -14.12 7.69
C ASP A 176 12.59 -12.98 6.87
N THR A 177 12.61 -13.19 5.55
CA THR A 177 11.95 -12.31 4.60
C THR A 177 10.45 -12.52 4.65
N ILE A 178 9.68 -11.44 4.78
CA ILE A 178 8.23 -11.51 4.65
C ILE A 178 7.84 -11.33 3.19
N ARG A 179 6.98 -12.23 2.71
CA ARG A 179 6.33 -12.11 1.40
C ARG A 179 4.84 -11.96 1.59
N LEU A 180 4.24 -10.97 0.94
CA LEU A 180 2.81 -10.68 0.98
C LEU A 180 1.96 -11.94 0.76
N ARG A 181 2.37 -12.80 -0.17
CA ARG A 181 1.66 -14.04 -0.51
C ARG A 181 1.53 -15.00 0.66
N GLU A 182 2.52 -15.02 1.56
CA GLU A 182 2.59 -15.88 2.73
C GLU A 182 1.85 -15.31 3.95
N VAL A 183 1.46 -14.04 3.92
CA VAL A 183 0.76 -13.40 5.03
C VAL A 183 -0.73 -13.71 4.96
N TYR A 184 -1.19 -14.64 5.80
CA TYR A 184 -2.61 -14.97 5.93
C TYR A 184 -3.41 -13.82 6.55
N GLY A 185 -4.67 -13.68 6.13
CA GLY A 185 -5.58 -12.68 6.71
C GLY A 185 -5.20 -11.24 6.41
N ARG A 186 -4.40 -10.95 5.38
CA ARG A 186 -4.10 -9.58 4.94
C ARG A 186 -5.33 -8.89 4.33
N CYS A 187 -5.48 -7.59 4.56
CA CYS A 187 -6.53 -6.77 3.96
C CYS A 187 -5.92 -5.55 3.26
N LEU A 188 -6.32 -5.28 2.01
CA LEU A 188 -5.87 -4.06 1.31
C LEU A 188 -6.50 -2.84 1.98
N LEU A 189 -5.68 -1.82 2.25
CA LEU A 189 -6.10 -0.58 2.89
C LEU A 189 -6.60 0.44 1.86
N ALA A 190 -7.83 0.89 2.05
CA ALA A 190 -8.41 1.94 1.22
C ALA A 190 -7.85 3.31 1.61
N PRO A 191 -7.42 4.15 0.66
CA PRO A 191 -6.66 5.39 0.90
C PRO A 191 -7.43 6.46 1.69
N TYR A 192 -8.76 6.41 1.70
CA TYR A 192 -9.62 7.39 2.37
C TYR A 192 -10.03 7.00 3.80
N LEU A 193 -9.73 5.79 4.24
CA LEU A 193 -9.99 5.37 5.62
C LEU A 193 -9.01 6.06 6.57
N THR A 194 -9.49 6.46 7.75
CA THR A 194 -8.65 7.01 8.81
C THR A 194 -7.84 5.90 9.47
N LEU A 195 -6.70 6.26 10.05
CA LEU A 195 -5.85 5.30 10.76
C LEU A 195 -6.50 4.88 12.09
N GLU A 196 -7.29 5.75 12.72
CA GLU A 196 -8.10 5.44 13.90
C GLU A 196 -9.12 4.32 13.61
N ASP A 197 -9.83 4.40 12.48
CA ASP A 197 -10.81 3.36 12.09
C ASP A 197 -10.15 1.98 11.89
N LEU A 198 -8.87 1.98 11.48
CA LEU A 198 -8.13 0.77 11.12
C LEU A 198 -7.41 0.15 12.34
N PHE A 199 -6.62 0.97 13.04
CA PHE A 199 -5.67 0.56 14.08
C PHE A 199 -6.11 0.96 15.50
N GLY A 200 -7.16 1.77 15.63
CA GLY A 200 -7.58 2.36 16.89
C GLY A 200 -6.59 3.41 17.40
N THR A 201 -6.67 3.70 18.69
CA THR A 201 -5.84 4.71 19.37
C THR A 201 -4.56 4.15 19.98
N LYS A 202 -4.40 2.82 19.99
CA LYS A 202 -3.23 2.14 20.54
C LYS A 202 -2.93 0.83 19.80
N PRO A 203 -2.20 0.90 18.68
CA PRO A 203 -1.67 -0.29 18.01
C PRO A 203 -0.74 -1.09 18.94
N ASP A 204 -0.66 -2.41 18.71
CA ASP A 204 0.20 -3.29 19.50
C ASP A 204 1.66 -3.14 19.04
N GLY A 205 2.48 -2.48 19.86
CA GLY A 205 3.89 -2.22 19.54
C GLY A 205 4.78 -3.46 19.37
N ARG A 206 4.24 -4.68 19.56
CA ARG A 206 4.94 -5.94 19.29
C ARG A 206 4.66 -6.51 17.91
N ASN A 207 3.79 -5.88 17.12
CA ASN A 207 3.35 -6.42 15.84
C ASN A 207 3.77 -5.52 14.68
N ILE A 208 4.01 -6.12 13.52
CA ILE A 208 4.06 -5.38 12.26
C ILE A 208 2.62 -5.13 11.82
N HIS A 209 2.30 -3.87 11.52
CA HIS A 209 0.95 -3.40 11.27
C HIS A 209 0.65 -3.27 9.77
N VAL A 210 1.65 -2.85 9.00
CA VAL A 210 1.47 -2.50 7.59
C VAL A 210 2.55 -3.16 6.74
N LEU A 211 2.12 -3.83 5.67
CA LEU A 211 2.99 -4.31 4.61
C LEU A 211 2.78 -3.47 3.35
N VAL A 212 3.87 -2.99 2.76
CA VAL A 212 3.87 -2.17 1.55
C VAL A 212 4.25 -3.01 0.35
N GLU A 213 3.28 -3.26 -0.53
CA GLU A 213 3.52 -3.87 -1.84
C GLU A 213 3.85 -2.74 -2.83
N LEU A 214 5.07 -2.80 -3.38
CA LEU A 214 5.50 -1.90 -4.43
C LEU A 214 4.82 -2.30 -5.75
N PRO A 215 4.48 -1.36 -6.64
CA PRO A 215 4.15 -1.70 -8.01
C PRO A 215 5.26 -2.57 -8.58
N GLU A 216 4.89 -3.57 -9.38
CA GLU A 216 5.88 -4.23 -10.23
C GLU A 216 6.60 -3.09 -10.97
N ARG A 217 7.90 -2.91 -10.68
CA ARG A 217 8.72 -2.10 -11.58
C ARG A 217 8.40 -2.70 -12.93
N GLN A 218 7.94 -1.88 -13.88
CA GLN A 218 8.28 -2.15 -15.26
C GLN A 218 9.81 -2.06 -15.30
N ARG A 219 10.49 -3.07 -14.73
CA ARG A 219 11.76 -3.55 -15.19
C ARG A 219 11.44 -3.70 -16.65
N GLY A 220 11.89 -2.73 -17.46
CA GLY A 220 12.02 -2.94 -18.89
C GLY A 220 12.60 -4.34 -18.97
N ILE A 221 11.83 -5.23 -19.59
CA ILE A 221 12.20 -6.62 -19.72
C ILE A 221 13.59 -6.53 -20.32
N MET A 222 14.61 -6.73 -19.48
CA MET A 222 15.97 -6.87 -19.92
C MET A 222 15.92 -8.28 -20.46
N PHE A 223 15.31 -8.42 -21.65
CA PHE A 223 15.51 -9.56 -22.49
C PHE A 223 17.02 -9.68 -22.52
N SER A 224 17.55 -10.72 -21.89
CA SER A 224 18.91 -11.15 -22.13
C SER A 224 18.95 -11.46 -23.62
N ILE A 225 19.27 -10.46 -24.44
CA ILE A 225 19.71 -10.71 -25.80
C ILE A 225 21.09 -11.31 -25.61
N SER A 226 21.17 -12.64 -25.48
CA SER A 226 22.44 -13.32 -25.70
C SER A 226 22.77 -13.10 -27.16
N LEU A 227 23.67 -12.15 -27.42
CA LEU A 227 24.19 -11.88 -28.75
C LEU A 227 25.18 -13.00 -29.08
N THR A 228 24.68 -14.17 -29.49
CA THR A 228 25.55 -15.24 -29.97
C THR A 228 26.01 -14.86 -31.37
N ALA A 229 27.19 -14.25 -31.46
CA ALA A 229 27.83 -13.99 -32.74
C ALA A 229 28.28 -15.33 -33.35
N ALA A 230 27.45 -15.93 -34.20
CA ALA A 230 27.90 -17.01 -35.08
C ALA A 230 28.72 -16.38 -36.22
N VAL A 231 30.04 -16.52 -36.18
CA VAL A 231 30.91 -16.21 -37.32
C VAL A 231 30.70 -17.33 -38.34
N VAL A 232 29.87 -17.08 -39.35
CA VAL A 232 29.79 -17.93 -40.54
C VAL A 232 30.94 -17.51 -41.47
N PRO A 233 31.91 -18.39 -41.78
CA PRO A 233 32.96 -18.05 -42.71
C PRO A 233 32.41 -18.17 -44.15
N ASP A 234 31.95 -17.06 -44.71
CA ASP A 234 31.76 -16.94 -46.16
C ASP A 234 32.09 -15.50 -46.63
N PRO A 235 32.67 -15.30 -47.83
CA PRO A 235 33.44 -14.10 -48.14
C PRO A 235 32.62 -12.92 -48.68
N VAL A 236 31.30 -12.85 -48.47
CA VAL A 236 30.49 -11.74 -48.99
C VAL A 236 29.30 -11.40 -48.07
N GLY A 237 29.49 -10.37 -47.21
CA GLY A 237 28.38 -9.69 -46.52
C GLY A 237 28.10 -10.14 -45.09
N LEU A 238 28.23 -9.20 -44.14
CA LEU A 238 27.89 -9.40 -42.73
C LEU A 238 26.35 -9.42 -42.58
N ALA A 239 25.75 -10.58 -42.32
CA ALA A 239 24.34 -10.70 -41.96
C ALA A 239 24.20 -10.96 -40.45
N ILE A 240 23.50 -10.08 -39.74
CA ILE A 240 23.15 -10.27 -38.32
C ILE A 240 21.74 -10.88 -38.29
N ALA A 241 21.63 -12.15 -37.90
CA ALA A 241 20.35 -12.77 -37.62
C ALA A 241 19.99 -12.57 -36.14
N VAL A 242 18.80 -12.01 -35.87
CA VAL A 242 18.24 -11.88 -34.52
C VAL A 242 17.11 -12.90 -34.40
N SER A 243 17.34 -13.98 -33.65
CA SER A 243 16.29 -14.97 -33.33
C SER A 243 15.64 -14.61 -31.98
N MET A 244 14.31 -14.51 -31.97
CA MET A 244 13.50 -14.38 -30.76
C MET A 244 12.99 -15.77 -30.38
N GLU A 245 13.49 -16.35 -29.29
CA GLU A 245 12.96 -17.60 -28.74
C GLU A 245 12.05 -17.30 -27.55
N HIS A 246 10.79 -17.74 -27.65
CA HIS A 246 9.76 -17.59 -26.64
C HIS A 246 9.68 -18.85 -25.80
N GLU A 247 10.33 -18.85 -24.62
CA GLU A 247 10.21 -19.98 -23.68
C GLU A 247 8.87 -19.89 -22.94
N SER A 248 7.83 -20.42 -23.58
CA SER A 248 6.53 -20.66 -22.95
C SER A 248 6.59 -21.94 -22.15
N THR A 249 6.85 -21.87 -20.85
CA THR A 249 6.56 -22.98 -19.94
C THR A 249 5.06 -23.02 -19.64
N GLY A 250 4.30 -23.64 -20.54
CA GLY A 250 2.96 -24.17 -20.29
C GLY A 250 3.01 -25.69 -20.05
N PRO A 251 2.04 -26.28 -19.32
CA PRO A 251 2.11 -27.68 -18.91
C PRO A 251 1.87 -28.62 -20.10
N VAL A 252 2.63 -29.71 -20.09
CA VAL A 252 2.59 -30.85 -21.02
C VAL A 252 1.20 -31.47 -21.05
N ALA A 253 0.53 -31.41 -22.20
CA ALA A 253 -0.60 -32.28 -22.50
C ALA A 253 -0.06 -33.58 -23.11
N GLU A 254 -0.23 -34.69 -22.41
CA GLU A 254 -0.08 -36.05 -22.94
C GLU A 254 -1.02 -36.25 -24.13
N LEU A 255 -0.47 -36.43 -25.32
CA LEU A 255 -1.16 -37.04 -26.46
C LEU A 255 -0.86 -38.55 -26.41
N GLY A 256 -1.85 -39.34 -25.98
CA GLY A 256 -1.87 -40.78 -26.14
C GLY A 256 -2.10 -41.16 -27.60
N ASN A 257 -1.23 -42.04 -28.10
CA ASN A 257 -1.09 -42.43 -29.49
C ASN A 257 -2.32 -43.12 -30.09
N VAL A 258 -2.51 -42.86 -31.39
CA VAL A 258 -3.29 -43.64 -32.34
C VAL A 258 -2.49 -44.90 -32.70
N GLU A 259 -3.06 -46.09 -32.50
CA GLU A 259 -2.51 -47.35 -32.99
C GLU A 259 -3.21 -47.75 -34.31
N PHE A 260 -2.39 -48.21 -35.24
CA PHE A 260 -2.73 -48.50 -36.63
C PHE A 260 -3.53 -49.79 -36.78
N ALA A 261 -4.39 -49.80 -37.80
CA ALA A 261 -5.05 -50.99 -38.33
C ALA A 261 -4.06 -52.03 -38.87
N GLN A 262 -4.32 -53.30 -38.56
CA GLN A 262 -4.30 -54.43 -39.49
C GLN A 262 -5.43 -55.41 -39.12
#